data_AF-A0A935ZSF8-F1
#
_entry.id   AF-A0A935ZSF8-F1
#
_cell.length_a   1.000
_cell.length_b   1.000
_cell.length_c   1.000
_cell.angle_alpha   90.00
_cell.angle_beta   90.00
_cell.angle_gamma   90.00
#
_symmetry.space_group_name_H-M   'P 1'
#
loop_
_entity.id
_entity.type
_entity.pdbx_description
1 polymer ?
#
loop_
_entity_poly.entity_id
_entity_poly.type
_entity_poly.pdbx_seq_one_letter_code
_entity_poly.pdbx_strand_id
1 'polypeptide(L)'
;MATSLQRVLAAIGLVGVVLVGVWLSNKFPRESSARTRVIRSGERDVATVRASVAEQRAELEQGEGQRLQHLESLAQAWRVPMSAAHMAAPLVHAIELEDAIVLAPGKQWSSAHLRVTAVVERVTYRQHGVSVAANHTIARVENIGTQPVAYLVRASSAERGRCEVHGSRMHNAIALRPREAADVVLCAGSGSVRLEHVEVLEIDEFQQRLLSQLSPRALGSDDMTALAHQPFEAVESCGALAAPSLAGLIHDGTATWADLVDYYARHDCHVDAFVPGYHRLRPRDG
;
A
#
# COMPACT_ATOMS: atom_id res chain seq x y z
N MET A 1 -13.89 -10.28 -54.13
CA MET A 1 -13.63 -11.72 -53.89
C MET A 1 -12.31 -11.84 -53.15
N ALA A 2 -12.35 -11.88 -51.81
CA ALA A 2 -11.16 -12.11 -51.00
C ALA A 2 -10.85 -13.61 -51.01
N THR A 3 -9.64 -13.96 -51.43
CA THR A 3 -9.18 -15.32 -51.71
C THR A 3 -9.06 -16.15 -50.42
N SER A 4 -9.38 -17.44 -50.51
CA SER A 4 -9.50 -18.37 -49.37
C SER A 4 -8.25 -18.49 -48.48
N LEU A 5 -7.09 -18.04 -48.97
CA LEU A 5 -5.82 -18.07 -48.26
C LEU A 5 -5.80 -17.14 -47.02
N GLN A 6 -6.50 -15.99 -47.05
CA GLN A 6 -6.55 -15.07 -45.91
C GLN A 6 -7.38 -15.61 -44.74
N ARG A 7 -8.36 -16.49 -45.01
CA ARG A 7 -9.18 -17.11 -43.95
C ARG A 7 -8.44 -18.23 -43.22
N VAL A 8 -7.54 -18.93 -43.89
CA VAL A 8 -6.74 -20.01 -43.28
C VAL A 8 -5.65 -19.44 -42.35
N LEU A 9 -4.98 -18.36 -42.76
CA LEU A 9 -3.95 -17.71 -41.93
C LEU A 9 -4.54 -17.06 -40.67
N ALA A 10 -5.74 -16.48 -40.75
CA ALA A 10 -6.44 -15.95 -39.58
C ALA A 10 -6.86 -17.04 -38.57
N ALA A 11 -7.24 -18.23 -39.05
CA ALA A 11 -7.61 -19.35 -38.20
C ALA A 11 -6.41 -19.95 -37.44
N ILE A 12 -5.24 -20.04 -38.08
CA ILE A 12 -4.03 -20.57 -37.43
C ILE A 12 -3.50 -19.61 -36.35
N GLY A 13 -3.56 -18.28 -36.60
CA GLY A 13 -3.19 -17.28 -35.59
C GLY A 13 -4.07 -17.33 -34.34
N LEU A 14 -5.37 -17.60 -34.51
CA LEU A 14 -6.32 -17.65 -33.39
C LEU A 14 -6.09 -18.89 -32.48
N VAL A 15 -5.74 -20.04 -33.07
CA VAL A 15 -5.44 -21.26 -32.30
C VAL A 15 -4.14 -21.13 -31.50
N GLY A 16 -3.12 -20.46 -32.05
CA GLY A 16 -1.86 -20.21 -31.35
C GLY A 16 -2.04 -19.32 -30.10
N VAL A 17 -2.83 -18.24 -30.22
CA VAL A 17 -3.09 -17.32 -29.10
C VAL A 17 -3.93 -17.98 -28.00
N VAL A 18 -4.90 -18.82 -28.36
CA VAL A 18 -5.71 -19.56 -27.38
C VAL A 18 -4.88 -20.62 -26.65
N LEU A 19 -3.98 -21.34 -27.35
CA LEU A 19 -3.13 -22.36 -26.71
C LEU A 19 -2.07 -21.75 -25.77
N VAL A 20 -1.45 -20.62 -26.15
CA VAL A 20 -0.52 -19.89 -25.27
C VAL A 20 -1.26 -19.28 -24.07
N GLY A 21 -2.47 -18.74 -24.27
CA GLY A 21 -3.32 -18.24 -23.20
C GLY A 21 -3.76 -19.32 -22.21
N VAL A 22 -4.11 -20.52 -22.69
CA VAL A 22 -4.48 -21.66 -21.83
C VAL A 22 -3.27 -22.23 -21.08
N TRP A 23 -2.08 -22.25 -21.69
CA TRP A 23 -0.86 -22.75 -21.04
C TRP A 23 -0.36 -21.80 -19.94
N LEU A 24 -0.33 -20.48 -20.18
CA LEU A 24 0.05 -19.49 -19.17
C LEU A 24 -1.02 -19.39 -18.06
N SER A 25 -2.31 -19.49 -18.39
CA SER A 25 -3.41 -19.42 -17.41
C SER A 25 -3.45 -20.63 -16.46
N ASN A 26 -2.98 -21.81 -16.86
CA ASN A 26 -2.99 -23.00 -16.00
C ASN A 26 -1.75 -23.19 -15.10
N LYS A 27 -0.62 -22.51 -15.39
CA LYS A 27 0.63 -22.70 -14.63
C LYS A 27 0.68 -21.86 -13.35
N PHE A 28 0.19 -20.63 -13.39
CA PHE A 28 0.24 -19.71 -12.23
C PHE A 28 -0.77 -19.99 -11.09
N PRO A 29 -2.01 -20.47 -11.33
CA PRO A 29 -2.95 -20.75 -10.24
C PRO A 29 -2.62 -22.03 -9.45
N ARG A 30 -1.88 -22.98 -10.05
CA ARG A 30 -1.58 -24.27 -9.41
C ARG A 30 -0.46 -24.17 -8.38
N GLU A 31 0.52 -23.31 -8.56
CA GLU A 31 1.57 -23.08 -7.55
C GLU A 31 1.06 -22.27 -6.35
N SER A 32 0.17 -21.30 -6.56
CA SER A 32 -0.41 -20.51 -5.46
C SER A 32 -1.40 -21.31 -4.61
N SER A 33 -2.20 -22.18 -5.23
CA SER A 33 -3.15 -23.06 -4.54
C SER A 33 -2.49 -24.27 -3.86
N ALA A 34 -1.34 -24.73 -4.36
CA ALA A 34 -0.48 -25.68 -3.65
C ALA A 34 0.20 -25.03 -2.44
N ARG A 35 0.71 -23.79 -2.57
CA ARG A 35 1.30 -23.03 -1.45
C ARG A 35 0.30 -22.71 -0.34
N THR A 36 -0.96 -22.41 -0.65
CA THR A 36 -2.00 -22.13 0.36
C THR A 36 -2.54 -23.38 1.05
N ARG A 37 -2.56 -24.55 0.40
CA ARG A 37 -2.92 -25.81 1.08
C ARG A 37 -1.88 -26.25 2.11
N VAL A 38 -0.60 -25.94 1.87
CA VAL A 38 0.51 -26.26 2.79
C VAL A 38 0.53 -25.37 4.04
N ILE A 39 -0.06 -24.16 3.99
CA ILE A 39 -0.14 -23.27 5.17
C ILE A 39 -1.19 -23.79 6.18
N ARG A 40 -2.19 -24.56 5.72
CA ARG A 40 -3.31 -25.03 6.57
C ARG A 40 -3.02 -26.30 7.39
N SER A 41 -1.90 -26.99 7.14
CA SER A 41 -1.57 -28.26 7.83
C SER A 41 -0.72 -28.09 9.10
N GLY A 42 -0.52 -26.88 9.60
CA GLY A 42 -0.19 -26.62 11.01
C GLY A 42 1.17 -27.08 11.56
N GLU A 43 1.98 -27.80 10.79
CA GLU A 43 3.25 -28.34 11.29
C GLU A 43 4.33 -28.20 10.21
N ARG A 44 4.85 -26.97 10.05
CA ARG A 44 6.16 -26.81 9.43
C ARG A 44 7.20 -26.88 10.53
N ASP A 45 8.06 -27.88 10.45
CA ASP A 45 9.32 -27.89 11.18
C ASP A 45 10.02 -26.54 11.03
N VAL A 46 10.30 -25.88 12.16
CA VAL A 46 10.96 -24.57 12.23
C VAL A 46 12.27 -24.59 11.45
N ALA A 47 12.97 -25.73 11.39
CA ALA A 47 14.19 -25.87 10.59
C ALA A 47 13.93 -25.73 9.09
N THR A 48 12.80 -26.26 8.59
CA THR A 48 12.42 -26.16 7.17
C THR A 48 12.03 -24.72 6.80
N VAL A 49 11.33 -24.01 7.69
CA VAL A 49 11.02 -22.57 7.48
C VAL A 49 12.30 -21.74 7.46
N ARG A 50 13.22 -21.98 8.40
CA ARG A 50 14.52 -21.27 8.44
C ARG A 50 15.37 -21.55 7.20
N ALA A 51 15.41 -22.79 6.72
CA ALA A 51 16.14 -23.15 5.51
C ALA A 51 15.56 -22.44 4.27
N SER A 52 14.23 -22.43 4.13
CA SER A 52 13.56 -21.73 3.04
C SER A 52 13.76 -20.21 3.08
N VAL A 53 13.79 -19.61 4.27
CA VAL A 53 14.09 -18.17 4.45
C VAL A 53 15.55 -17.87 4.09
N ALA A 54 16.49 -18.74 4.46
CA ALA A 54 17.91 -18.57 4.13
C ALA A 54 18.17 -18.68 2.61
N GLU A 55 17.51 -19.64 1.94
CA GLU A 55 17.58 -19.81 0.48
C GLU A 55 17.03 -18.57 -0.25
N GLN A 56 15.84 -18.09 0.15
CA GLN A 56 15.27 -16.86 -0.41
C GLN A 56 16.18 -15.64 -0.21
N ARG A 57 16.84 -15.54 0.95
CA ARG A 57 17.78 -14.46 1.22
C ARG A 57 18.99 -14.52 0.28
N ALA A 58 19.55 -15.71 0.07
CA ALA A 58 20.69 -15.91 -0.83
C ALA A 58 20.34 -15.60 -2.29
N GLU A 59 19.14 -15.97 -2.75
CA GLU A 59 18.64 -15.61 -4.08
C GLU A 59 18.50 -14.09 -4.24
N LEU A 60 18.02 -13.40 -3.22
CA LEU A 60 17.91 -11.94 -3.24
C LEU A 60 19.27 -11.24 -3.29
N GLU A 61 20.26 -11.75 -2.55
CA GLU A 61 21.63 -11.22 -2.58
C GLU A 61 22.28 -11.42 -3.97
N GLN A 62 22.04 -12.55 -4.62
CA GLN A 62 22.54 -12.81 -5.98
C GLN A 62 21.80 -12.00 -7.06
N GLY A 63 20.54 -11.65 -6.82
CA GLY A 63 19.68 -10.88 -7.72
C GLY A 63 19.79 -9.36 -7.60
N GLU A 64 20.56 -8.83 -6.65
CA GLU A 64 20.56 -7.39 -6.32
C GLU A 64 20.87 -6.50 -7.52
N GLY A 65 21.86 -6.87 -8.36
CA GLY A 65 22.20 -6.12 -9.56
C GLY A 65 21.07 -6.09 -10.60
N GLN A 66 20.36 -7.20 -10.78
CA GLN A 66 19.22 -7.28 -11.70
C GLN A 66 18.03 -6.46 -11.16
N ARG A 67 17.79 -6.52 -9.84
CA ARG A 67 16.76 -5.72 -9.18
C ARG A 67 17.02 -4.21 -9.35
N LEU A 68 18.25 -3.75 -9.12
CA LEU A 68 18.58 -2.34 -9.31
C LEU A 68 18.40 -1.89 -10.75
N GLN A 69 18.82 -2.69 -11.73
CA GLN A 69 18.57 -2.41 -13.15
C GLN A 69 17.07 -2.32 -13.49
N HIS A 70 16.26 -3.21 -12.90
CA HIS A 70 14.80 -3.16 -13.04
C HIS A 70 14.22 -1.85 -12.48
N LEU A 71 14.60 -1.47 -11.26
CA LEU A 71 14.15 -0.23 -10.62
C LEU A 71 14.60 1.02 -11.39
N GLU A 72 15.83 1.03 -11.92
CA GLU A 72 16.31 2.11 -12.80
C GLU A 72 15.46 2.23 -14.06
N SER A 73 15.06 1.10 -14.66
CA SER A 73 14.19 1.09 -15.84
C SER A 73 12.79 1.65 -15.53
N LEU A 74 12.23 1.33 -14.36
CA LEU A 74 10.96 1.91 -13.89
C LEU A 74 11.09 3.41 -13.65
N ALA A 75 12.17 3.85 -13.00
CA ALA A 75 12.44 5.27 -12.75
C ALA A 75 12.52 6.06 -14.06
N GLN A 76 13.20 5.51 -15.07
CA GLN A 76 13.26 6.08 -16.41
C GLN A 76 11.88 6.14 -17.09
N ALA A 77 11.10 5.05 -17.03
CA ALA A 77 9.76 4.99 -17.61
C ALA A 77 8.80 6.02 -16.96
N TRP A 78 8.90 6.19 -15.65
CA TRP A 78 8.11 7.13 -14.86
C TRP A 78 8.62 8.56 -14.90
N ARG A 79 9.84 8.78 -15.41
CA ARG A 79 10.55 10.07 -15.46
C ARG A 79 10.73 10.68 -14.07
N VAL A 80 11.09 9.84 -13.10
CA VAL A 80 11.37 10.24 -11.72
C VAL A 80 12.83 9.95 -11.42
N PRO A 81 13.57 10.87 -10.76
CA PRO A 81 14.92 10.59 -10.35
C PRO A 81 14.96 9.42 -9.34
N MET A 82 15.87 8.49 -9.55
CA MET A 82 16.20 7.44 -8.59
C MET A 82 17.70 7.49 -8.30
N SER A 83 18.07 7.34 -7.03
CA SER A 83 19.47 7.26 -6.58
C SER A 83 19.71 5.92 -5.93
N ALA A 84 20.63 5.11 -6.47
CA ALA A 84 21.03 3.84 -5.84
C ALA A 84 21.52 4.05 -4.40
N ALA A 85 22.18 5.18 -4.12
CA ALA A 85 22.62 5.52 -2.77
C ALA A 85 21.43 5.77 -1.81
N HIS A 86 20.38 6.46 -2.25
CA HIS A 86 19.16 6.63 -1.44
C HIS A 86 18.42 5.30 -1.25
N MET A 87 18.37 4.47 -2.29
CA MET A 87 17.76 3.13 -2.23
C MET A 87 18.51 2.16 -1.31
N ALA A 88 19.75 2.45 -0.94
CA ALA A 88 20.53 1.69 0.04
C ALA A 88 20.59 2.35 1.44
N ALA A 89 20.28 3.65 1.53
CA ALA A 89 20.35 4.39 2.79
C ALA A 89 19.14 4.07 3.70
N PRO A 90 19.30 4.00 5.04
CA PRO A 90 18.18 3.90 5.97
C PRO A 90 17.19 5.05 5.78
N LEU A 91 15.89 4.74 5.77
CA LEU A 91 14.84 5.77 5.77
C LEU A 91 14.66 6.35 7.19
N VAL A 92 14.40 7.65 7.24
CA VAL A 92 14.07 8.33 8.51
C VAL A 92 12.67 7.90 8.91
N HIS A 93 12.55 7.29 10.08
CA HIS A 93 11.31 6.76 10.62
C HIS A 93 11.00 7.45 11.95
N ALA A 94 9.78 7.95 12.11
CA ALA A 94 9.33 8.59 13.33
C ALA A 94 7.91 8.14 13.68
N ILE A 95 7.70 7.77 14.95
CA ILE A 95 6.38 7.73 15.56
C ILE A 95 6.16 9.12 16.14
N GLU A 96 5.27 9.89 15.52
CA GLU A 96 5.07 11.30 15.84
C GLU A 96 3.97 11.52 16.88
N LEU A 97 3.08 10.55 17.05
CA LEU A 97 2.06 10.53 18.09
C LEU A 97 1.98 9.13 18.72
N GLU A 98 2.42 9.02 19.98
CA GLU A 98 2.33 7.80 20.79
C GLU A 98 1.06 7.79 21.66
N ASP A 99 0.71 8.94 22.25
CA ASP A 99 -0.46 9.08 23.11
C ASP A 99 -1.67 9.61 22.33
N ALA A 100 -2.82 8.95 22.49
CA ALA A 100 -4.04 9.34 21.82
C ALA A 100 -4.52 10.74 22.26
N ILE A 101 -4.93 11.56 21.29
CA ILE A 101 -5.49 12.89 21.51
C ILE A 101 -6.87 13.03 20.87
N VAL A 102 -7.67 13.97 21.37
CA VAL A 102 -8.99 14.29 20.80
C VAL A 102 -8.97 15.71 20.24
N LEU A 103 -9.30 15.82 18.96
CA LEU A 103 -9.39 17.06 18.21
C LEU A 103 -10.87 17.43 18.04
N ALA A 104 -11.30 18.50 18.69
CA ALA A 104 -12.61 19.09 18.43
C ALA A 104 -12.68 19.61 16.98
N PRO A 105 -13.88 19.72 16.37
CA PRO A 105 -14.04 20.30 15.04
C PRO A 105 -13.32 21.65 14.88
N GLY A 106 -12.56 21.80 13.80
CA GLY A 106 -11.71 22.96 13.50
C GLY A 106 -10.40 23.03 14.28
N LYS A 107 -10.10 22.07 15.17
CA LYS A 107 -8.81 21.94 15.84
C LYS A 107 -7.87 21.05 15.03
N GLN A 108 -6.58 21.26 15.26
CA GLN A 108 -5.51 20.55 14.58
C GLN A 108 -4.43 20.09 15.56
N TRP A 109 -3.73 19.05 15.16
CA TRP A 109 -2.45 18.63 15.70
C TRP A 109 -1.40 18.69 14.57
N SER A 110 -0.15 18.97 14.94
CA SER A 110 0.97 19.01 13.99
C SER A 110 2.21 18.38 14.60
N SER A 111 3.03 17.79 13.74
CA SER A 111 4.36 17.25 14.04
C SER A 111 5.42 17.90 13.13
N ALA A 112 6.56 17.24 12.95
CA ALA A 112 7.57 17.67 11.98
C ALA A 112 7.11 17.45 10.53
N HIS A 113 6.37 16.36 10.28
CA HIS A 113 5.98 15.96 8.91
C HIS A 113 4.52 16.24 8.59
N LEU A 114 3.62 16.01 9.54
CA LEU A 114 2.18 15.97 9.28
C LEU A 114 1.42 17.03 10.07
N ARG A 115 0.31 17.48 9.48
CA ARG A 115 -0.75 18.20 10.16
C ARG A 115 -2.05 17.42 10.01
N VAL A 116 -2.71 17.14 11.13
CA VAL A 116 -4.04 16.50 11.13
C VAL A 116 -5.06 17.49 11.64
N THR A 117 -6.06 17.80 10.83
CA THR A 117 -7.15 18.74 11.16
C THR A 117 -8.47 17.99 11.24
N ALA A 118 -9.23 18.20 12.32
CA ALA A 118 -10.59 17.70 12.43
C ALA A 118 -11.55 18.61 11.65
N VAL A 119 -12.10 18.13 10.55
CA VAL A 119 -13.02 18.86 9.69
C VAL A 119 -14.41 18.24 9.79
N VAL A 120 -15.44 19.09 9.85
CA VAL A 120 -16.84 18.67 9.68
C VAL A 120 -17.34 19.25 8.39
N GLU A 121 -17.77 18.39 7.47
CA GLU A 121 -18.25 18.82 6.16
C GLU A 121 -19.61 18.20 5.84
N ARG A 122 -20.53 18.99 5.28
CA ARG A 122 -21.84 18.50 4.83
C ARG A 122 -21.72 17.89 3.44
N VAL A 123 -21.87 16.57 3.34
CA VAL A 123 -21.82 15.82 2.09
C VAL A 123 -23.24 15.47 1.65
N THR A 124 -23.54 15.71 0.37
CA THR A 124 -24.81 15.32 -0.25
C THR A 124 -24.60 14.08 -1.11
N TYR A 125 -25.33 13.02 -0.84
CA TYR A 125 -25.32 11.80 -1.64
C TYR A 125 -26.72 11.51 -2.20
N ARG A 126 -26.76 10.88 -3.37
CA ARG A 126 -28.01 10.41 -3.98
C ARG A 126 -28.12 8.91 -3.78
N GLN A 127 -29.16 8.49 -3.07
CA GLN A 127 -29.47 7.08 -2.87
C GLN A 127 -30.93 6.84 -3.29
N HIS A 128 -31.16 5.90 -4.20
CA HIS A 128 -32.48 5.59 -4.75
C HIS A 128 -33.25 6.81 -5.31
N GLY A 129 -32.55 7.76 -5.94
CA GLY A 129 -33.16 8.96 -6.51
C GLY A 129 -33.47 10.07 -5.50
N VAL A 130 -33.26 9.83 -4.19
CA VAL A 130 -33.39 10.85 -3.14
C VAL A 130 -32.02 11.41 -2.81
N SER A 131 -31.91 12.74 -2.72
CA SER A 131 -30.69 13.40 -2.25
C SER A 131 -30.76 13.56 -0.73
N VAL A 132 -29.81 12.96 -0.01
CA VAL A 132 -29.67 13.09 1.44
C VAL A 132 -28.38 13.85 1.71
N ALA A 133 -28.44 14.82 2.63
CA ALA A 133 -27.29 15.60 3.03
C ALA A 133 -27.00 15.37 4.52
N ALA A 134 -25.81 14.85 4.82
CA ALA A 134 -25.35 14.54 6.16
C ALA A 134 -24.01 15.23 6.43
N ASN A 135 -23.76 15.59 7.69
CA ASN A 135 -22.43 16.03 8.11
C ASN A 135 -21.53 14.81 8.22
N HIS A 136 -20.27 14.92 7.82
CA HIS A 136 -19.24 13.91 8.02
C HIS A 136 -18.08 14.50 8.81
N THR A 137 -17.60 13.75 9.80
CA THR A 137 -16.34 14.01 10.50
C THR A 137 -15.19 13.43 9.67
N ILE A 138 -14.23 14.28 9.35
CA ILE A 138 -13.09 14.00 8.47
C ILE A 138 -11.80 14.34 9.22
N ALA A 139 -10.82 13.46 9.18
CA ALA A 139 -9.44 13.78 9.53
C ALA A 139 -8.70 14.17 8.24
N ARG A 140 -8.44 15.48 8.07
CA ARG A 140 -7.59 15.96 6.98
C ARG A 140 -6.14 15.85 7.38
N VAL A 141 -5.41 14.93 6.75
CA VAL A 141 -3.98 14.68 6.96
C VAL A 141 -3.20 15.38 5.86
N GLU A 142 -2.37 16.35 6.19
CA GLU A 142 -1.55 17.12 5.24
C GLU A 142 -0.07 16.87 5.51
N ASN A 143 0.72 16.59 4.47
CA ASN A 143 2.18 16.61 4.56
C ASN A 143 2.68 18.06 4.53
N ILE A 144 3.10 18.57 5.68
CA ILE A 144 3.64 19.93 5.86
C ILE A 144 5.17 19.99 5.73
N GLY A 145 5.82 18.84 5.55
CA GLY A 145 7.25 18.72 5.33
C GLY A 145 7.67 19.09 3.91
N THR A 146 8.99 19.02 3.66
CA THR A 146 9.59 19.31 2.35
C THR A 146 9.88 18.06 1.52
N GLN A 147 9.77 16.87 2.12
CA GLN A 147 9.97 15.58 1.45
C GLN A 147 8.64 14.83 1.34
N PRO A 148 8.49 13.95 0.33
CA PRO A 148 7.43 12.95 0.35
C PRO A 148 7.52 12.07 1.61
N VAL A 149 6.37 11.62 2.11
CA VAL A 149 6.29 10.73 3.27
C VAL A 149 5.37 9.56 2.97
N ALA A 150 5.76 8.36 3.40
CA ALA A 150 4.82 7.30 3.68
C ALA A 150 4.25 7.54 5.07
N TYR A 151 2.96 7.32 5.28
CA TYR A 151 2.32 7.62 6.55
C TYR A 151 1.30 6.55 6.97
N LEU A 152 1.17 6.39 8.28
CA LEU A 152 0.10 5.64 8.92
C LEU A 152 -0.57 6.56 9.94
N VAL A 153 -1.84 6.86 9.71
CA VAL A 153 -2.68 7.61 10.65
C VAL A 153 -3.82 6.71 11.09
N ARG A 154 -3.86 6.38 12.39
CA ARG A 154 -5.01 5.71 13.01
C ARG A 154 -5.87 6.76 13.69
N ALA A 155 -7.09 6.92 13.19
CA ALA A 155 -8.05 7.87 13.73
C ALA A 155 -9.45 7.25 13.80
N SER A 156 -10.21 7.66 14.80
CA SER A 156 -11.59 7.24 15.01
C SER A 156 -12.49 8.44 15.29
N SER A 157 -13.82 8.27 15.19
CA SER A 157 -14.73 9.22 15.84
C SER A 157 -14.54 9.14 17.35
N ALA A 158 -14.48 10.29 18.03
CA ALA A 158 -14.40 10.34 19.48
C ALA A 158 -15.75 10.00 20.14
N GLU A 159 -16.85 10.32 19.45
CA GLU A 159 -18.22 10.09 19.89
C GLU A 159 -18.61 8.62 19.67
N ARG A 160 -19.17 8.00 20.71
CA ARG A 160 -19.65 6.62 20.64
C ARG A 160 -21.04 6.60 20.02
N GLY A 161 -21.16 6.08 18.81
CA GLY A 161 -22.42 5.91 18.09
C GLY A 161 -22.21 5.05 16.85
N ARG A 162 -23.24 4.32 16.40
CA ARG A 162 -23.15 3.54 15.16
C ARG A 162 -22.97 4.52 14.02
N CYS A 163 -21.87 4.38 13.29
CA CYS A 163 -21.70 5.13 12.09
C CYS A 163 -22.70 4.65 11.04
N GLU A 164 -23.73 5.45 10.77
CA GLU A 164 -24.82 5.01 9.89
C GLU A 164 -24.42 5.05 8.42
N VAL A 165 -23.50 5.95 8.05
CA VAL A 165 -23.03 6.13 6.68
C VAL A 165 -21.53 6.35 6.69
N HIS A 166 -20.80 5.45 6.02
CA HIS A 166 -19.39 5.61 5.72
C HIS A 166 -19.25 6.19 4.32
N GLY A 167 -18.81 7.44 4.21
CA GLY A 167 -18.34 8.00 2.95
C GLY A 167 -16.90 7.56 2.69
N SER A 168 -16.51 7.52 1.41
CA SER A 168 -15.10 7.43 1.01
C SER A 168 -14.75 8.66 0.19
N ARG A 169 -13.66 9.33 0.53
CA ARG A 169 -13.05 10.36 -0.32
C ARG A 169 -11.79 9.81 -0.91
N MET A 170 -11.65 9.92 -2.22
CA MET A 170 -10.48 9.39 -2.91
C MET A 170 -9.23 10.17 -2.49
N HIS A 171 -8.19 9.46 -2.05
CA HIS A 171 -6.90 10.02 -1.66
C HIS A 171 -5.80 8.96 -1.71
N ASN A 172 -4.54 9.38 -1.68
CA ASN A 172 -3.44 8.44 -1.47
C ASN A 172 -3.35 8.07 0.02
N ALA A 173 -3.79 6.86 0.37
CA ALA A 173 -3.85 6.35 1.73
C ALA A 173 -2.51 5.80 2.26
N ILE A 174 -1.43 5.89 1.48
CA ILE A 174 -0.12 5.32 1.82
C ILE A 174 0.96 6.39 1.85
N ALA A 175 0.99 7.27 0.85
CA ALA A 175 2.05 8.27 0.74
C ALA A 175 1.54 9.63 0.28
N LEU A 176 2.15 10.69 0.80
CA LEU A 176 1.81 12.09 0.51
C LEU A 176 3.05 12.86 0.04
N ARG A 177 2.91 13.60 -1.04
CA ARG A 177 3.90 14.60 -1.47
C ARG A 177 3.86 15.83 -0.57
N PRO A 178 4.91 16.69 -0.60
CA PRO A 178 4.88 17.97 0.10
C PRO A 178 3.63 18.78 -0.27
N ARG A 179 2.88 19.20 0.76
CA ARG A 179 1.60 19.94 0.68
C ARG A 179 0.42 19.15 0.12
N GLU A 180 0.56 17.86 -0.12
CA GLU A 180 -0.56 16.99 -0.43
C GLU A 180 -1.36 16.70 0.85
N ALA A 181 -2.67 16.55 0.69
CA ALA A 181 -3.57 16.22 1.78
C ALA A 181 -4.50 15.05 1.43
N ALA A 182 -4.74 14.21 2.42
CA ALA A 182 -5.70 13.12 2.40
C ALA A 182 -6.88 13.44 3.33
N ASP A 183 -8.10 13.32 2.79
CA ASP A 183 -9.33 13.47 3.57
C ASP A 183 -9.82 12.09 4.02
N VAL A 184 -9.48 11.68 5.24
CA VAL A 184 -9.90 10.41 5.82
C VAL A 184 -11.26 10.58 6.48
N VAL A 185 -12.31 10.04 5.86
CA VAL A 185 -13.68 10.10 6.39
C VAL A 185 -13.83 9.07 7.50
N LEU A 186 -14.10 9.52 8.73
CA LEU A 186 -14.22 8.62 9.88
C LEU A 186 -15.67 8.18 10.07
N CYS A 187 -16.60 9.14 10.04
CA CYS A 187 -18.00 8.83 10.22
C CYS A 187 -18.96 9.95 9.78
N ALA A 188 -20.23 9.60 9.50
CA ALA A 188 -21.31 10.57 9.50
C ALA A 188 -21.61 11.12 10.90
N GLY A 189 -21.59 12.44 11.02
CA GLY A 189 -21.75 13.20 12.25
C GLY A 189 -21.00 14.53 12.21
N SER A 190 -21.08 15.28 13.32
CA SER A 190 -20.31 16.50 13.54
C SER A 190 -19.45 16.38 14.80
N GLY A 191 -18.83 15.21 14.97
CA GLY A 191 -18.08 14.84 16.18
C GLY A 191 -16.61 15.20 16.12
N SER A 192 -15.95 15.04 17.27
CA SER A 192 -14.50 15.19 17.41
C SER A 192 -13.75 13.99 16.80
N VAL A 193 -12.53 14.21 16.34
CA VAL A 193 -11.62 13.16 15.87
C VAL A 193 -10.75 12.69 17.04
N ARG A 194 -10.71 11.38 17.30
CA ARG A 194 -9.68 10.78 18.17
C ARG A 194 -8.53 10.33 17.27
N LEU A 195 -7.36 10.93 17.44
CA LEU A 195 -6.13 10.54 16.76
C LEU A 195 -5.35 9.63 17.71
N GLU A 196 -5.12 8.40 17.30
CA GLU A 196 -4.60 7.34 18.18
C GLU A 196 -3.12 7.06 17.93
N HIS A 197 -2.70 7.13 16.66
CA HIS A 197 -1.33 6.82 16.26
C HIS A 197 -0.99 7.59 14.98
N VAL A 198 0.21 8.15 14.94
CA VAL A 198 0.78 8.76 13.73
C VAL A 198 2.22 8.31 13.58
N GLU A 199 2.52 7.68 12.45
CA GLU A 199 3.84 7.15 12.13
C GLU A 199 4.18 7.49 10.68
N VAL A 200 5.44 7.84 10.42
CA VAL A 200 5.92 8.30 9.12
C VAL A 200 7.26 7.68 8.76
N LEU A 201 7.47 7.46 7.45
CA LEU A 201 8.79 7.30 6.86
C LEU A 201 9.01 8.41 5.83
N GLU A 202 10.12 9.14 5.96
CA GLU A 202 10.58 10.01 4.88
C GLU A 202 11.03 9.15 3.70
N ILE A 203 10.57 9.51 2.51
CA ILE A 203 10.83 8.79 1.26
C ILE A 203 11.12 9.79 0.15
N ASP A 204 11.74 9.32 -0.94
CA ASP A 204 11.87 10.13 -2.16
C ASP A 204 10.67 9.97 -3.12
N GLU A 205 10.70 10.70 -4.23
CA GLU A 205 9.61 10.69 -5.22
C GLU A 205 9.45 9.33 -5.91
N PHE A 206 10.55 8.59 -6.12
CA PHE A 206 10.48 7.27 -6.76
C PHE A 206 9.87 6.23 -5.81
N GLN A 207 10.31 6.25 -4.56
CA GLN A 207 9.76 5.43 -3.47
C GLN A 207 8.27 5.72 -3.24
N GLN A 208 7.87 6.99 -3.33
CA GLN A 208 6.46 7.39 -3.25
C GLN A 208 5.62 6.71 -4.34
N ARG A 209 6.13 6.62 -5.57
CA ARG A 209 5.44 5.92 -6.66
C ARG A 209 5.36 4.43 -6.42
N LEU A 210 6.47 3.79 -6.01
CA LEU A 210 6.48 2.36 -5.69
C LEU A 210 5.42 2.00 -4.65
N LEU A 211 5.39 2.75 -3.53
CA LEU A 211 4.46 2.52 -2.43
C LEU A 211 3.00 2.80 -2.81
N SER A 212 2.76 3.76 -3.69
CA SER A 212 1.40 4.09 -4.16
C SER A 212 0.76 2.97 -4.98
N GLN A 213 1.51 1.97 -5.43
CA GLN A 213 0.96 0.80 -6.12
C GLN A 213 0.32 -0.21 -5.15
N LEU A 214 0.73 -0.19 -3.87
CA LEU A 214 0.35 -1.18 -2.88
C LEU A 214 -1.13 -1.05 -2.51
N SER A 215 -1.71 -2.17 -2.07
CA SER A 215 -3.00 -2.13 -1.39
C SER A 215 -2.80 -1.66 0.06
N PRO A 216 -3.53 -0.64 0.56
CA PRO A 216 -3.44 -0.25 1.97
C PRO A 216 -3.80 -1.39 2.93
N ARG A 217 -4.63 -2.36 2.50
CA ARG A 217 -4.92 -3.57 3.28
C ARG A 217 -3.67 -4.36 3.61
N ALA A 218 -2.71 -4.43 2.68
CA ALA A 218 -1.44 -5.12 2.91
C ALA A 218 -0.61 -4.47 4.01
N LEU A 219 -0.86 -3.18 4.27
CA LEU A 219 -0.21 -2.38 5.31
C LEU A 219 -1.08 -2.26 6.59
N GLY A 220 -2.14 -3.06 6.69
CA GLY A 220 -3.01 -3.12 7.88
C GLY A 220 -4.08 -2.04 7.95
N SER A 221 -4.32 -1.27 6.88
CA SER A 221 -5.43 -0.32 6.82
C SER A 221 -6.78 -1.03 6.67
N ASP A 222 -7.85 -0.37 7.14
CA ASP A 222 -9.21 -0.89 7.03
C ASP A 222 -9.76 -0.87 5.59
N ASP A 223 -10.91 -1.53 5.40
CA ASP A 223 -11.55 -1.67 4.09
C ASP A 223 -12.00 -0.35 3.46
N MET A 224 -12.42 0.62 4.27
CA MET A 224 -12.87 1.93 3.78
C MET A 224 -11.67 2.75 3.31
N THR A 225 -10.59 2.77 4.09
CA THR A 225 -9.32 3.39 3.71
C THR A 225 -8.76 2.77 2.44
N ALA A 226 -8.82 1.44 2.31
CA ALA A 226 -8.39 0.74 1.11
C ALA A 226 -9.26 1.06 -0.12
N LEU A 227 -10.58 1.17 0.05
CA LEU A 227 -11.50 1.54 -1.02
C LEU A 227 -11.31 3.00 -1.48
N ALA A 228 -10.94 3.88 -0.55
CA ALA A 228 -10.66 5.28 -0.79
C ALA A 228 -9.29 5.52 -1.45
N HIS A 229 -8.46 4.48 -1.58
CA HIS A 229 -7.11 4.63 -2.11
C HIS A 229 -7.12 4.93 -3.61
N GLN A 230 -6.71 6.14 -3.94
CA GLN A 230 -6.47 6.59 -5.28
C GLN A 230 -5.23 7.49 -5.29
N PRO A 231 -4.07 6.95 -5.70
CA PRO A 231 -2.89 7.75 -5.97
C PRO A 231 -3.20 8.87 -6.96
N PHE A 232 -2.60 10.05 -6.76
CA PHE A 232 -2.82 11.20 -7.64
C PHE A 232 -2.35 10.95 -9.08
N GLU A 233 -1.26 10.19 -9.21
CA GLU A 233 -0.76 9.73 -10.51
C GLU A 233 -1.26 8.32 -10.81
N ALA A 234 -1.54 8.06 -12.08
CA ALA A 234 -1.91 6.73 -12.54
C ALA A 234 -0.71 5.79 -12.36
N VAL A 235 -0.75 5.00 -11.29
CA VAL A 235 0.17 3.90 -11.04
C VAL A 235 -0.60 2.59 -11.15
N GLU A 236 0.05 1.56 -11.68
CA GLU A 236 -0.55 0.23 -11.75
C GLU A 236 -0.64 -0.33 -10.33
N SER A 237 -1.80 -0.86 -9.93
CA SER A 237 -1.92 -1.47 -8.60
C SER A 237 -1.29 -2.87 -8.58
N CYS A 238 -0.65 -3.23 -7.48
CA CYS A 238 -0.07 -4.54 -7.24
C CYS A 238 -1.16 -5.62 -7.06
N GLY A 239 -1.81 -6.06 -8.14
CA GLY A 239 -2.94 -7.00 -8.06
C GLY A 239 -2.58 -8.39 -7.52
N ALA A 240 -1.32 -8.80 -7.60
CA ALA A 240 -0.82 -10.08 -7.10
C ALA A 240 -0.38 -10.05 -5.63
N LEU A 241 -0.41 -8.89 -4.97
CA LEU A 241 0.05 -8.73 -3.60
C LEU A 241 -0.84 -9.55 -2.65
N ALA A 242 -0.24 -10.41 -1.84
CA ALA A 242 -0.94 -11.25 -0.86
C ALA A 242 -1.38 -10.43 0.37
N ALA A 243 -2.21 -9.40 0.17
CA ALA A 243 -2.57 -8.40 1.18
C ALA A 243 -3.04 -9.01 2.52
N PRO A 244 -3.92 -10.06 2.56
CA PRO A 244 -4.30 -10.67 3.83
C PRO A 244 -3.13 -11.33 4.58
N SER A 245 -2.15 -11.88 3.86
CA SER A 245 -0.98 -12.50 4.48
C SER A 245 -0.06 -11.45 5.08
N LEU A 246 0.17 -10.34 4.36
CA LEU A 246 0.98 -9.22 4.85
C LEU A 246 0.34 -8.51 6.05
N ALA A 247 -0.98 -8.28 6.00
CA ALA A 247 -1.73 -7.75 7.14
C ALA A 247 -1.62 -8.67 8.38
N GLY A 248 -1.62 -9.99 8.16
CA GLY A 248 -1.40 -10.98 9.22
C GLY A 248 -0.02 -10.83 9.87
N LEU A 249 1.04 -10.56 9.10
CA LEU A 249 2.38 -10.33 9.66
C LEU A 249 2.43 -9.11 10.58
N ILE A 250 1.72 -8.04 10.24
CA ILE A 250 1.57 -6.85 11.09
C ILE A 250 0.78 -7.18 12.34
N HIS A 251 -0.36 -7.87 12.19
CA HIS A 251 -1.25 -8.23 13.29
C HIS A 251 -0.57 -9.12 14.33
N ASP A 252 0.18 -10.12 13.86
CA ASP A 252 0.90 -11.08 14.70
C ASP A 252 2.23 -10.52 15.26
N GLY A 253 2.60 -9.27 14.90
CA GLY A 253 3.84 -8.62 15.32
C GLY A 253 5.10 -9.23 14.72
N THR A 254 4.99 -10.04 13.66
CA THR A 254 6.12 -10.64 12.94
C THR A 254 6.86 -9.61 12.10
N ALA A 255 6.16 -8.58 11.63
CA ALA A 255 6.74 -7.43 10.98
C ALA A 255 6.02 -6.16 11.44
N THR A 256 6.71 -5.02 11.46
CA THR A 256 6.08 -3.72 11.71
C THR A 256 5.57 -3.11 10.41
N TRP A 257 4.68 -2.10 10.51
CA TRP A 257 4.27 -1.31 9.34
C TRP A 257 5.50 -0.71 8.63
N ALA A 258 6.42 -0.13 9.41
CA ALA A 258 7.66 0.43 8.90
C ALA A 258 8.56 -0.59 8.16
N ASP A 259 8.57 -1.87 8.57
CA ASP A 259 9.34 -2.91 7.87
C ASP A 259 8.76 -3.19 6.48
N LEU A 260 7.44 -3.28 6.34
CA LEU A 260 6.78 -3.52 5.05
C LEU A 260 6.94 -2.31 4.12
N VAL A 261 6.79 -1.10 4.66
CA VAL A 261 6.96 0.14 3.90
C VAL A 261 8.41 0.30 3.45
N ASP A 262 9.41 0.10 4.32
CA ASP A 262 10.82 0.17 3.93
C ASP A 262 11.18 -0.89 2.88
N TYR A 263 10.61 -2.09 2.98
CA TYR A 263 10.79 -3.14 1.98
C TYR A 263 10.27 -2.70 0.61
N TYR A 264 9.00 -2.32 0.51
CA TYR A 264 8.38 -1.97 -0.77
C TYR A 264 8.74 -0.57 -1.28
N ALA A 265 9.35 0.27 -0.46
CA ALA A 265 10.06 1.45 -0.96
C ALA A 265 11.30 1.07 -1.78
N ARG A 266 11.81 -0.16 -1.64
CA ARG A 266 13.05 -0.63 -2.28
C ARG A 266 12.86 -1.79 -3.26
N HIS A 267 11.64 -2.30 -3.35
CA HIS A 267 11.29 -3.52 -4.08
C HIS A 267 10.00 -3.29 -4.87
N ASP A 268 9.95 -3.78 -6.10
CA ASP A 268 8.77 -3.67 -6.93
C ASP A 268 7.80 -4.81 -6.57
N CYS A 269 6.65 -4.45 -6.00
CA CYS A 269 5.61 -5.37 -5.58
C CYS A 269 5.09 -6.32 -6.68
N HIS A 270 5.30 -6.00 -7.96
CA HIS A 270 4.90 -6.84 -9.09
C HIS A 270 5.81 -8.07 -9.26
N VAL A 271 7.05 -7.99 -8.81
CA VAL A 271 8.06 -9.05 -8.99
C VAL A 271 8.63 -9.54 -7.66
N ASP A 272 8.65 -8.69 -6.64
CA ASP A 272 9.25 -8.96 -5.33
C ASP A 272 8.18 -9.31 -4.29
N ALA A 273 8.28 -10.51 -3.72
CA ALA A 273 7.49 -10.89 -2.55
C ALA A 273 8.18 -10.42 -1.26
N PHE A 274 7.41 -9.97 -0.26
CA PHE A 274 7.97 -9.65 1.06
C PHE A 274 8.65 -10.87 1.69
N VAL A 275 9.80 -10.65 2.32
CA VAL A 275 10.61 -11.70 2.95
C VAL A 275 10.36 -11.69 4.46
N PRO A 276 9.75 -12.74 5.03
CA PRO A 276 9.56 -12.82 6.47
C PRO A 276 10.89 -12.71 7.23
N GLY A 277 10.92 -11.88 8.28
CA GLY A 277 12.14 -11.57 9.03
C GLY A 277 12.97 -10.43 8.43
N TYR A 278 12.53 -9.80 7.34
CA TYR A 278 13.04 -8.51 6.94
C TYR A 278 12.75 -7.48 8.03
N HIS A 279 13.79 -6.71 8.38
CA HIS A 279 13.67 -5.55 9.25
C HIS A 279 14.17 -4.35 8.48
N ARG A 280 13.48 -3.21 8.63
CA ARG A 280 13.86 -1.96 7.98
C ARG A 280 15.31 -1.62 8.27
N LEU A 281 15.96 -0.99 7.30
CA LEU A 281 17.30 -0.47 7.51
C LEU A 281 17.25 0.59 8.63
N ARG A 282 18.13 0.43 9.61
CA ARG A 282 18.31 1.39 10.71
C ARG A 282 19.62 2.13 10.52
N PRO A 283 19.70 3.42 10.89
CA PRO A 283 20.98 4.08 11.08
C PRO A 283 21.86 3.21 11.97
N ARG A 284 23.15 3.07 11.64
CA ARG A 284 24.09 2.43 12.56
C ARG A 284 24.13 3.31 13.81
N ASP A 285 23.78 2.75 14.97
CA ASP A 285 23.98 3.42 16.24
C ASP A 285 25.46 3.82 16.33
N GLY A 286 25.72 5.12 16.41
CA GLY A 286 27.07 5.68 16.55
C GLY A 286 27.63 5.48 17.94
#